data_AF-A0A524JT57-F1
#
_entry.id   AF-A0A524JT57-F1
#
_cell.length_a   1.000
_cell.length_b   1.000
_cell.length_c   1.000
_cell.angle_alpha   90.00
_cell.angle_beta   90.00
_cell.angle_gamma   90.00
#
_symmetry.space_group_name_H-M   'P 1'
#
loop_
_entity.id
_entity.type
_entity.pdbx_description
1 polymer ?
#
loop_
_entity_poly.entity_id
_entity_poly.type
_entity_poly.pdbx_seq_one_letter_code
_entity_poly.pdbx_strand_id
1 'polypeptide(L)'
;MKATKLLFTVMSSLIVICSLISAQSIASEKGSNVINLNKNGLDGSKLAMASAPPLYELELTSLSGEIFINPKYTGKINSVRLLNRNELLGEKVEIETRTLTDNWKKLIIPPSLSEAFGLIISGKEGIIKITLPQNSSSISGSGTLKSISDLFIEFGALRATFTFPALNVLEPSKFEIGILDTVNNTFINGDIIALKSNQAAVKFENLPSSVVNSEGLIRISLRKSDGTFINSDIPTWGYNILVSETDTGVAAPITAEVFGLPDDSEIKFNFTSLSGQIINPSTKTLTVGEINKGEQVSTITTKIEGPQPIAVTVRRLN
;
A
#
# COMPACT_ATOMS: atom_id res chain seq x y z
N MET A 1 -28.07 56.28 11.34
CA MET A 1 -29.47 55.86 11.19
C MET A 1 -29.49 54.40 10.74
N LYS A 2 -29.98 53.51 11.62
CA LYS A 2 -30.48 52.12 11.42
C LYS A 2 -29.53 51.08 10.78
N ALA A 3 -29.51 49.80 11.13
CA ALA A 3 -29.88 49.00 12.31
C ALA A 3 -29.38 47.55 12.02
N THR A 4 -28.80 46.95 13.05
CA THR A 4 -28.57 45.54 13.44
C THR A 4 -29.27 44.37 12.69
N LYS A 5 -28.54 43.24 12.56
CA LYS A 5 -28.92 41.82 12.83
C LYS A 5 -27.67 40.94 12.55
N LEU A 6 -26.84 40.51 13.52
CA LEU A 6 -26.93 39.42 14.52
C LEU A 6 -27.42 38.02 14.04
N LEU A 7 -26.48 37.07 14.09
CA LEU A 7 -26.50 35.61 14.36
C LEU A 7 -27.63 34.69 13.84
N PHE A 8 -27.24 33.54 13.25
CA PHE A 8 -27.50 32.20 13.82
C PHE A 8 -26.56 31.12 13.25
N THR A 9 -26.11 30.26 14.17
CA THR A 9 -25.28 29.05 14.03
C THR A 9 -26.19 27.83 13.78
N VAL A 10 -25.89 26.95 12.81
CA VAL A 10 -26.26 25.50 12.79
C VAL A 10 -25.28 24.77 11.83
N MET A 11 -24.26 24.07 12.32
CA MET A 11 -24.19 22.60 12.42
C MET A 11 -24.72 21.80 11.23
N SER A 12 -23.84 21.10 10.50
CA SER A 12 -24.19 19.90 9.72
C SER A 12 -22.95 19.02 9.57
N SER A 13 -22.65 18.30 10.65
CA SER A 13 -21.85 17.08 10.64
C SER A 13 -22.52 16.03 9.76
N LEU A 14 -21.83 15.55 8.73
CA LEU A 14 -21.99 14.17 8.25
C LEU A 14 -20.75 13.77 7.43
N ILE A 15 -19.66 13.46 8.13
CA ILE A 15 -18.57 12.67 7.54
C ILE A 15 -19.06 11.23 7.58
N VAL A 16 -19.46 10.70 6.42
CA VAL A 16 -19.68 9.27 6.24
C VAL A 16 -18.31 8.61 6.31
N ILE A 17 -17.99 8.08 7.48
CA ILE A 17 -16.87 7.16 7.69
C ILE A 17 -17.29 5.84 7.03
N CYS A 18 -16.92 5.66 5.76
CA CYS A 18 -16.79 4.33 5.19
C CYS A 18 -15.37 3.85 5.50
N SER A 19 -15.31 2.96 6.47
CA SER A 19 -14.15 2.16 6.89
C SER A 19 -13.42 1.53 5.71
N LEU A 20 -12.26 2.07 5.36
CA LEU A 20 -11.18 1.35 4.69
C LEU A 20 -10.36 0.66 5.78
N ILE A 21 -10.57 -0.65 5.90
CA ILE A 21 -9.80 -1.54 6.76
C ILE A 21 -8.39 -1.61 6.17
N SER A 22 -7.42 -1.02 6.86
CA SER A 22 -5.99 -1.22 6.59
C SER A 22 -5.63 -2.69 6.78
N ALA A 23 -4.70 -3.17 5.94
CA ALA A 23 -4.25 -4.55 5.88
C ALA A 23 -3.92 -5.14 7.27
N GLN A 24 -4.53 -6.29 7.56
CA GLN A 24 -4.22 -7.09 8.75
C GLN A 24 -2.97 -7.93 8.51
N SER A 25 -2.02 -7.86 9.44
CA SER A 25 -0.90 -8.79 9.53
C SER A 25 -1.40 -10.19 9.94
N ILE A 26 -0.87 -11.23 9.28
CA ILE A 26 -1.25 -12.63 9.46
C ILE A 26 -0.39 -13.25 10.57
N ALA A 27 -1.04 -13.84 11.59
CA ALA A 27 -0.43 -14.87 12.41
C ALA A 27 -1.07 -16.22 12.04
N SER A 28 -0.24 -17.15 11.55
CA SER A 28 -0.61 -18.53 11.28
C SER A 28 -0.35 -19.36 12.52
N GLU A 29 -1.32 -20.18 12.97
CA GLU A 29 -0.98 -21.38 13.71
C GLU A 29 -1.95 -22.54 13.51
N LYS A 30 -1.36 -23.74 13.54
CA LYS A 30 -1.95 -25.06 13.29
C LYS A 30 -2.70 -25.58 14.53
N GLY A 31 -3.93 -26.05 14.32
CA GLY A 31 -4.46 -27.31 14.86
C GLY A 31 -4.82 -27.41 16.35
N SER A 32 -6.11 -27.56 16.66
CA SER A 32 -6.60 -28.63 17.55
C SER A 32 -8.14 -28.69 17.58
N ASN A 33 -8.65 -29.81 17.06
CA ASN A 33 -9.81 -30.62 17.41
C ASN A 33 -11.02 -30.11 18.24
N VAL A 34 -12.17 -30.33 17.59
CA VAL A 34 -13.44 -30.95 18.06
C VAL A 34 -14.27 -30.22 19.12
N ILE A 35 -15.41 -29.67 18.66
CA ILE A 35 -16.65 -29.65 19.43
C ILE A 35 -17.77 -30.26 18.57
N ASN A 36 -18.28 -31.40 19.02
CA ASN A 36 -19.49 -32.04 18.52
C ASN A 36 -20.72 -31.20 18.94
N LEU A 37 -21.53 -30.76 17.98
CA LEU A 37 -22.87 -30.24 18.27
C LEU A 37 -23.92 -31.08 17.52
N ASN A 38 -24.69 -31.80 18.32
CA ASN A 38 -25.77 -32.68 17.90
C ASN A 38 -27.06 -31.86 17.70
N LYS A 39 -27.69 -32.04 16.53
CA LYS A 39 -29.13 -31.95 16.21
C LYS A 39 -29.95 -30.75 16.72
N ASN A 40 -30.31 -29.84 15.78
CA ASN A 40 -31.66 -29.81 15.18
C ASN A 40 -31.85 -28.58 14.26
N GLY A 41 -32.01 -28.84 12.96
CA GLY A 41 -32.93 -28.14 12.07
C GLY A 41 -32.84 -26.61 11.95
N LEU A 42 -31.88 -26.13 11.17
CA LEU A 42 -32.09 -25.04 10.20
C LEU A 42 -31.00 -25.18 9.15
N ASP A 43 -31.40 -25.46 7.92
CA ASP A 43 -30.53 -25.60 6.76
C ASP A 43 -29.98 -24.21 6.39
N GLY A 44 -29.05 -23.73 7.21
CA GLY A 44 -28.26 -22.53 6.99
C GLY A 44 -27.22 -22.83 5.93
N SER A 45 -27.68 -22.92 4.68
CA SER A 45 -26.82 -22.93 3.50
C SER A 45 -25.96 -21.67 3.51
N LYS A 46 -24.79 -21.80 4.15
CA LYS A 46 -23.51 -21.18 3.81
C LYS A 46 -23.64 -19.83 3.09
N LEU A 47 -24.26 -18.85 3.72
CA LEU A 47 -23.93 -17.44 3.51
C LEU A 47 -22.58 -17.20 4.17
N ALA A 48 -21.54 -17.86 3.65
CA ALA A 48 -20.19 -17.34 3.83
C ALA A 48 -20.24 -15.97 3.17
N MET A 49 -20.30 -14.91 3.98
CA MET A 49 -20.10 -13.56 3.49
C MET A 49 -18.80 -13.59 2.70
N ALA A 50 -18.90 -13.51 1.37
CA ALA A 50 -17.72 -13.44 0.53
C ALA A 50 -16.92 -12.23 1.04
N SER A 51 -15.68 -12.48 1.48
CA SER A 51 -14.79 -11.41 1.89
C SER A 51 -14.76 -10.37 0.78
N ALA A 52 -14.85 -9.09 1.13
CA ALA A 52 -14.79 -8.04 0.15
C ALA A 52 -13.48 -8.20 -0.67
N PRO A 53 -13.53 -8.01 -2.01
CA PRO A 53 -12.32 -8.12 -2.81
C PRO A 53 -11.25 -7.14 -2.32
N PRO A 54 -9.96 -7.54 -2.26
CA PRO A 54 -8.89 -6.68 -1.82
C PRO A 54 -8.75 -5.45 -2.72
N LEU A 55 -8.42 -4.30 -2.12
CA LEU A 55 -8.13 -3.05 -2.83
C LEU A 55 -6.61 -2.86 -2.98
N TYR A 56 -6.18 -2.53 -4.19
CA TYR A 56 -4.81 -2.18 -4.51
C TYR A 56 -4.76 -0.76 -5.06
N GLU A 57 -4.13 0.14 -4.31
CA GLU A 57 -3.93 1.53 -4.73
C GLU A 57 -2.56 1.65 -5.43
N LEU A 58 -2.56 2.28 -6.61
CA LEU A 58 -1.41 2.48 -7.47
C LEU A 58 -1.41 3.92 -7.97
N GLU A 59 -0.22 4.44 -8.24
CA GLU A 59 -0.06 5.74 -8.91
C GLU A 59 0.54 5.52 -10.30
N LEU A 60 0.05 6.24 -11.31
CA LEU A 60 0.67 6.30 -12.65
C LEU A 60 0.75 7.76 -13.09
N THR A 61 1.78 8.12 -13.86
CA THR A 61 1.93 9.51 -14.35
C THR A 61 0.96 9.87 -15.48
N SER A 62 0.29 8.87 -16.07
CA SER A 62 -0.78 9.07 -17.05
C SER A 62 -1.72 7.87 -17.08
N LEU A 63 -3.02 8.16 -17.18
CA LEU A 63 -4.08 7.16 -17.35
C LEU A 63 -4.26 6.74 -18.81
N SER A 64 -3.94 7.61 -19.78
CA SER A 64 -4.20 7.33 -21.21
C SER A 64 -3.21 6.32 -21.80
N GLY A 65 -3.62 5.70 -22.91
CA GLY A 65 -2.85 4.69 -23.62
C GLY A 65 -3.00 3.30 -23.04
N GLU A 66 -1.98 2.47 -23.22
CA GLU A 66 -2.01 1.06 -22.84
C GLU A 66 -1.64 0.89 -21.36
N ILE A 67 -2.47 0.17 -20.61
CA ILE A 67 -2.20 -0.27 -19.25
C ILE A 67 -2.37 -1.80 -19.21
N PHE A 68 -1.34 -2.50 -18.78
CA PHE A 68 -1.35 -3.95 -18.61
C PHE A 68 -1.58 -4.26 -17.14
N ILE A 69 -2.60 -5.06 -16.84
CA ILE A 69 -2.99 -5.44 -15.49
C ILE A 69 -2.70 -6.92 -15.27
N ASN A 70 -1.98 -7.21 -14.18
CA ASN A 70 -1.68 -8.57 -13.77
C ASN A 70 -2.98 -9.25 -13.30
N PRO A 71 -3.35 -10.41 -13.88
CA PRO A 71 -4.62 -11.08 -13.58
C PRO A 71 -4.67 -11.59 -12.13
N LYS A 72 -3.53 -11.73 -11.43
CA LYS A 72 -3.47 -12.05 -9.99
C LYS A 72 -4.27 -11.06 -9.13
N TYR A 73 -4.40 -9.80 -9.56
CA TYR A 73 -4.96 -8.71 -8.73
C TYR A 73 -6.42 -8.36 -9.06
N THR A 74 -6.94 -8.84 -10.17
CA THR A 74 -8.33 -8.55 -10.60
C THR A 74 -9.06 -9.79 -11.09
N GLY A 75 -8.34 -10.80 -11.57
CA GLY A 75 -8.92 -11.91 -12.33
C GLY A 75 -9.56 -11.42 -13.62
N LYS A 76 -10.84 -11.75 -13.80
CA LYS A 76 -11.66 -11.18 -14.88
C LYS A 76 -12.13 -9.78 -14.48
N ILE A 77 -11.80 -8.79 -15.29
CA ILE A 77 -12.27 -7.41 -15.12
C ILE A 77 -13.76 -7.34 -15.49
N ASN A 78 -14.56 -6.79 -14.57
CA ASN A 78 -16.01 -6.66 -14.71
C ASN A 78 -16.41 -5.22 -15.07
N SER A 79 -15.69 -4.23 -14.54
CA SER A 79 -15.98 -2.82 -14.80
C SER A 79 -14.75 -1.96 -14.63
N VAL A 80 -14.70 -0.86 -15.39
CA VAL A 80 -13.81 0.26 -15.15
C VAL A 80 -14.64 1.52 -14.94
N ARG A 81 -14.30 2.32 -13.94
CA ARG A 81 -14.97 3.59 -13.60
C ARG A 81 -13.94 4.69 -13.47
N LEU A 82 -14.35 5.92 -13.76
CA LEU A 82 -13.53 7.09 -13.48
C LEU A 82 -13.57 7.44 -12.00
N LEU A 83 -12.51 8.08 -11.53
CA LEU A 83 -12.42 8.73 -10.25
C LEU A 83 -12.24 10.23 -10.50
N ASN A 84 -13.05 11.07 -9.86
CA ASN A 84 -12.85 12.52 -9.91
C ASN A 84 -11.83 12.98 -8.86
N ARG A 85 -11.44 14.27 -8.88
CA ARG A 85 -10.45 14.83 -7.95
C ARG A 85 -10.88 14.81 -6.47
N ASN A 86 -12.17 14.64 -6.19
CA ASN A 86 -12.68 14.47 -4.84
C ASN A 86 -12.73 12.99 -4.42
N GLU A 87 -12.08 12.11 -5.20
CA GLU A 87 -12.09 10.66 -5.01
C GLU A 87 -13.47 10.02 -5.01
N LEU A 88 -14.45 10.69 -5.62
CA LEU A 88 -15.78 10.14 -5.78
C LEU A 88 -15.82 9.27 -7.03
N LEU A 89 -16.40 8.08 -6.88
CA LEU A 89 -16.66 7.15 -7.95
C LEU A 89 -17.55 7.82 -9.00
N GLY A 90 -17.02 7.94 -10.20
CA GLY A 90 -17.71 8.48 -11.35
C GLY A 90 -18.41 7.40 -12.20
N GLU A 91 -18.68 7.79 -13.43
CA GLU A 91 -19.36 6.97 -14.40
C GLU A 91 -18.56 5.72 -14.79
N LYS A 92 -19.30 4.67 -15.13
CA LYS A 92 -18.73 3.48 -15.77
C LYS A 92 -18.31 3.88 -17.17
N VAL A 93 -17.07 3.54 -17.53
CA VAL A 93 -16.53 3.81 -18.85
C VAL A 93 -16.35 2.52 -19.62
N GLU A 94 -16.64 2.55 -20.91
CA GLU A 94 -16.34 1.47 -21.82
C GLU A 94 -14.88 1.60 -22.27
N ILE A 95 -14.06 0.65 -21.83
CA ILE A 95 -12.65 0.57 -22.17
C ILE A 95 -12.42 -0.74 -22.90
N GLU A 96 -11.75 -0.63 -24.05
CA GLU A 96 -11.32 -1.82 -24.77
C GLU A 96 -10.34 -2.61 -23.90
N THR A 97 -10.73 -3.84 -23.59
CA THR A 97 -9.95 -4.77 -22.77
C THR A 97 -9.64 -6.02 -23.57
N ARG A 98 -8.36 -6.32 -23.76
CA ARG A 98 -7.88 -7.54 -24.42
C ARG A 98 -7.16 -8.43 -23.42
N THR A 99 -7.27 -9.74 -23.60
CA THR A 99 -6.44 -10.70 -22.86
C THR A 99 -5.26 -11.09 -23.74
N LEU A 100 -4.05 -10.95 -23.23
CA LEU A 100 -2.81 -11.34 -23.91
C LEU A 100 -2.56 -12.84 -23.78
N THR A 101 -1.60 -13.34 -24.56
CA THR A 101 -1.21 -14.76 -24.58
C THR A 101 -0.66 -15.25 -23.24
N ASP A 102 -0.12 -14.37 -22.41
CA ASP A 102 0.36 -14.64 -21.06
C ASP A 102 -0.69 -14.32 -19.97
N ASN A 103 -1.97 -14.23 -20.37
CA ASN A 103 -3.14 -13.97 -19.54
C ASN A 103 -3.27 -12.56 -18.94
N TRP A 104 -2.29 -11.67 -19.15
CA TRP A 104 -2.40 -10.28 -18.73
C TRP A 104 -3.54 -9.56 -19.44
N LYS A 105 -4.15 -8.59 -18.75
CA LYS A 105 -5.22 -7.77 -19.33
C LYS A 105 -4.64 -6.47 -19.85
N LYS A 106 -4.76 -6.23 -21.15
CA LYS A 106 -4.40 -4.98 -21.80
C LYS A 106 -5.65 -4.10 -21.88
N LEU A 107 -5.63 -2.96 -21.18
CA LEU A 107 -6.66 -1.93 -21.25
C LEU A 107 -6.14 -0.83 -22.17
N ILE A 108 -6.97 -0.38 -23.11
CA ILE A 108 -6.66 0.72 -24.02
C ILE A 108 -7.50 1.92 -23.58
N ILE A 109 -6.87 2.83 -22.84
CA ILE A 109 -7.53 4.01 -22.28
C ILE A 109 -7.48 5.13 -23.33
N PRO A 110 -8.64 5.60 -23.85
CA PRO A 110 -8.65 6.64 -24.87
C PRO A 110 -8.11 7.96 -24.32
N PRO A 111 -7.46 8.79 -25.17
CA PRO A 111 -6.95 10.10 -24.76
C PRO A 111 -8.03 11.03 -24.20
N SER A 112 -9.30 10.87 -24.59
CA SER A 112 -10.43 11.64 -24.04
C SER A 112 -10.60 11.48 -22.52
N LEU A 113 -10.02 10.44 -21.92
CA LEU A 113 -10.05 10.21 -20.47
C LEU A 113 -8.77 10.67 -19.75
N SER A 114 -7.88 11.41 -20.42
CA SER A 114 -6.62 11.88 -19.82
C SER A 114 -6.83 12.91 -18.71
N GLU A 115 -7.96 13.61 -18.70
CA GLU A 115 -8.30 14.61 -17.68
C GLU A 115 -8.89 14.00 -16.40
N ALA A 116 -9.21 12.70 -16.41
CA ALA A 116 -9.67 12.00 -15.22
C ALA A 116 -8.57 11.99 -14.14
N PHE A 117 -8.96 12.07 -12.88
CA PHE A 117 -8.02 12.02 -11.76
C PHE A 117 -7.55 10.59 -11.50
N GLY A 118 -8.42 9.60 -11.72
CA GLY A 118 -8.08 8.20 -11.53
C GLY A 118 -9.04 7.24 -12.22
N LEU A 119 -8.72 5.95 -12.10
CA LEU A 119 -9.49 4.82 -12.58
C LEU A 119 -9.70 3.82 -11.45
N ILE A 120 -10.90 3.24 -11.39
CA ILE A 120 -11.22 2.08 -10.56
C ILE A 120 -11.49 0.90 -11.47
N ILE A 121 -10.63 -0.12 -11.41
CA ILE A 121 -10.73 -1.36 -12.17
C ILE A 121 -11.20 -2.44 -11.22
N SER A 122 -12.43 -2.89 -11.38
CA SER A 122 -13.01 -3.93 -10.51
C SER A 122 -13.04 -5.26 -11.24
N GLY A 123 -12.49 -6.28 -10.59
CA GLY A 123 -12.60 -7.66 -11.03
C GLY A 123 -13.03 -8.59 -9.90
N LYS A 124 -13.14 -9.88 -10.21
CA LYS A 124 -13.60 -10.90 -9.25
C LYS A 124 -12.62 -11.09 -8.08
N GLU A 125 -11.32 -10.99 -8.35
CA GLU A 125 -10.26 -11.31 -7.37
C GLU A 125 -9.76 -10.06 -6.63
N GLY A 126 -10.15 -8.86 -7.05
CA GLY A 126 -9.69 -7.61 -6.45
C GLY A 126 -10.09 -6.36 -7.22
N ILE A 127 -9.84 -5.23 -6.59
CA ILE A 127 -10.10 -3.88 -7.11
C ILE A 127 -8.76 -3.16 -7.19
N ILE A 128 -8.46 -2.55 -8.33
CA ILE A 128 -7.30 -1.67 -8.49
C ILE A 128 -7.81 -0.23 -8.60
N LYS A 129 -7.30 0.65 -7.74
CA LYS A 129 -7.46 2.10 -7.84
C LYS A 129 -6.16 2.69 -8.37
N ILE A 130 -6.22 3.33 -9.54
CA ILE A 130 -5.10 4.03 -10.15
C ILE A 130 -5.36 5.53 -10.03
N THR A 131 -4.45 6.28 -9.44
CA THR A 131 -4.53 7.75 -9.34
C THR A 131 -3.35 8.42 -10.04
N LEU A 132 -3.53 9.69 -10.39
CA LEU A 132 -2.43 10.56 -10.82
C LEU A 132 -1.73 11.17 -9.60
N PRO A 133 -0.39 11.24 -9.57
CA PRO A 133 0.33 11.87 -8.46
C PRO A 133 -0.01 13.37 -8.39
N GLN A 134 -0.21 13.89 -7.17
CA GLN A 134 -0.56 15.30 -6.92
C GLN A 134 0.56 16.27 -7.31
N ASN A 135 1.82 15.83 -7.17
CA ASN A 135 3.02 16.59 -7.54
C ASN A 135 3.83 15.77 -8.54
N SER A 136 3.60 15.99 -9.84
CA SER A 136 4.45 15.37 -10.87
C SER A 136 5.69 16.23 -11.07
N SER A 137 6.83 15.75 -10.58
CA SER A 137 8.11 16.15 -11.18
C SER A 137 8.14 15.55 -12.58
N SER A 138 8.48 16.31 -13.62
CA SER A 138 8.61 15.78 -14.98
C SER A 138 9.75 14.78 -15.03
N ILE A 139 9.43 13.49 -14.85
CA ILE A 139 10.42 12.44 -14.91
C ILE A 139 10.65 12.10 -16.37
N SER A 140 11.58 12.83 -16.98
CA SER A 140 12.16 12.46 -18.27
C SER A 140 12.99 11.18 -18.10
N GLY A 141 12.83 10.26 -19.05
CA GLY A 141 13.47 8.96 -19.07
C GLY A 141 14.99 9.09 -19.16
N SER A 142 15.65 9.12 -18.01
CA SER A 142 17.04 8.71 -17.93
C SER A 142 17.09 7.20 -18.20
N GLY A 143 18.21 6.68 -18.68
CA GLY A 143 18.43 5.24 -18.88
C GLY A 143 18.41 4.39 -17.61
N THR A 144 17.75 4.86 -16.55
CA THR A 144 17.73 4.34 -15.18
C THR A 144 16.28 4.27 -14.68
N LEU A 145 16.04 3.45 -13.66
CA LEU A 145 14.78 3.44 -12.92
C LEU A 145 14.68 4.69 -12.04
N LYS A 146 13.49 5.29 -11.96
CA LYS A 146 13.17 6.38 -11.03
C LYS A 146 11.81 6.14 -10.38
N SER A 147 11.69 6.40 -9.09
CA SER A 147 10.38 6.42 -8.44
C SER A 147 9.61 7.68 -8.82
N ILE A 148 8.27 7.60 -8.90
CA ILE A 148 7.39 8.76 -9.13
C ILE A 148 7.04 9.52 -7.84
N SER A 149 7.30 8.90 -6.69
CA SER A 149 7.07 9.44 -5.34
C SER A 149 8.19 8.99 -4.41
N ASP A 150 8.30 9.63 -3.24
CA ASP A 150 9.27 9.22 -2.22
C ASP A 150 9.00 7.78 -1.79
N LEU A 151 10.08 7.01 -1.65
CA LEU A 151 10.00 5.61 -1.29
C LEU A 151 10.05 5.43 0.22
N PHE A 152 9.14 4.62 0.73
CA PHE A 152 9.02 4.33 2.14
C PHE A 152 8.58 2.89 2.38
N ILE A 153 9.34 2.17 3.20
CA ILE A 153 9.04 0.78 3.59
C ILE A 153 8.31 0.78 4.93
N GLU A 154 7.10 0.26 4.94
CA GLU A 154 6.23 0.16 6.11
C GLU A 154 5.99 -1.31 6.44
N PHE A 155 6.46 -1.77 7.61
CA PHE A 155 6.30 -3.17 8.04
C PHE A 155 6.82 -4.18 7.03
N GLY A 156 7.98 -3.89 6.41
CA GLY A 156 8.56 -4.70 5.34
C GLY A 156 7.77 -4.68 4.03
N ALA A 157 6.75 -3.84 3.88
CA ALA A 157 6.01 -3.65 2.64
C ALA A 157 6.47 -2.37 1.92
N LEU A 158 6.65 -2.45 0.61
CA LEU A 158 6.87 -1.31 -0.27
C LEU A 158 5.85 -1.33 -1.40
N ARG A 159 5.18 -0.21 -1.62
CA ARG A 159 4.35 0.01 -2.81
C ARG A 159 4.89 1.23 -3.52
N ALA A 160 5.18 1.07 -4.80
CA ALA A 160 5.81 2.12 -5.58
C ALA A 160 5.48 1.97 -7.06
N THR A 161 5.64 3.07 -7.79
CA THR A 161 5.68 3.03 -9.25
C THR A 161 7.02 3.55 -9.72
N PHE A 162 7.69 2.72 -10.51
CA PHE A 162 8.97 3.04 -11.12
C PHE A 162 8.77 3.40 -12.59
N THR A 163 9.43 4.46 -13.03
CA THR A 163 9.56 4.83 -14.44
C THR A 163 10.86 4.28 -15.02
N PHE A 164 10.84 3.98 -16.32
CA PHE A 164 11.99 3.52 -17.10
C PHE A 164 11.86 4.01 -18.56
N PRO A 165 12.94 3.94 -19.38
CA PRO A 165 12.86 4.24 -20.80
C PRO A 165 11.73 3.49 -21.49
N ALA A 166 11.01 4.13 -22.41
CA ALA A 166 9.84 3.51 -23.03
C ALA A 166 10.19 2.19 -23.76
N LEU A 167 9.38 1.17 -23.55
CA LEU A 167 9.50 -0.18 -24.09
C LEU A 167 8.19 -0.59 -24.76
N ASN A 168 8.29 -1.49 -25.74
CA ASN A 168 7.14 -2.20 -26.28
C ASN A 168 6.83 -3.42 -25.39
N VAL A 169 5.68 -3.43 -24.74
CA VAL A 169 5.28 -4.49 -23.80
C VAL A 169 4.43 -5.52 -24.53
N LEU A 170 5.07 -6.59 -25.00
CA LEU A 170 4.40 -7.70 -25.68
C LEU A 170 4.02 -8.84 -24.73
N GLU A 171 4.90 -9.17 -23.79
CA GLU A 171 4.74 -10.23 -22.79
C GLU A 171 5.01 -9.64 -21.39
N PRO A 172 4.02 -8.94 -20.78
CA PRO A 172 4.16 -8.36 -19.44
C PRO A 172 4.65 -9.34 -18.38
N SER A 173 4.27 -10.62 -18.48
CA SER A 173 4.66 -11.68 -17.54
C SER A 173 6.16 -11.98 -17.48
N LYS A 174 6.94 -11.57 -18.49
CA LYS A 174 8.40 -11.77 -18.54
C LYS A 174 9.18 -10.64 -17.85
N PHE A 175 8.49 -9.60 -17.39
CA PHE A 175 9.11 -8.56 -16.59
C PHE A 175 9.23 -9.03 -15.15
N GLU A 176 10.42 -8.87 -14.58
CA GLU A 176 10.70 -9.18 -13.17
C GLU A 176 11.28 -7.94 -12.51
N ILE A 177 10.90 -7.67 -11.27
CA ILE A 177 11.46 -6.57 -10.50
C ILE A 177 11.96 -7.11 -9.16
N GLY A 178 13.12 -6.64 -8.72
CA GLY A 178 13.72 -7.07 -7.48
C GLY A 178 14.43 -5.95 -6.75
N ILE A 179 14.50 -6.06 -5.43
CA ILE A 179 15.34 -5.22 -4.57
C ILE A 179 16.46 -6.09 -3.99
N LEU A 180 17.69 -5.59 -4.03
CA LEU A 180 18.85 -6.28 -3.48
C LEU A 180 18.78 -6.29 -1.95
N ASP A 181 18.80 -7.48 -1.35
CA ASP A 181 19.17 -7.67 0.05
C ASP A 181 20.70 -7.61 0.15
N THR A 182 21.21 -6.58 0.81
CA THR A 182 22.66 -6.33 0.90
C THR A 182 23.39 -7.33 1.79
N VAL A 183 22.68 -8.01 2.71
CA VAL A 183 23.27 -9.00 3.60
C VAL A 183 23.41 -10.35 2.90
N ASN A 184 22.35 -10.79 2.22
CA ASN A 184 22.34 -12.08 1.53
C ASN A 184 22.89 -12.01 0.10
N ASN A 185 23.09 -10.79 -0.43
CA ASN A 185 23.51 -10.52 -1.81
C ASN A 185 22.59 -11.18 -2.85
N THR A 186 21.28 -11.15 -2.58
CA THR A 186 20.24 -11.74 -3.44
C THR A 186 19.13 -10.73 -3.68
N PHE A 187 18.51 -10.80 -4.85
CA PHE A 187 17.32 -9.98 -5.12
C PHE A 187 16.07 -10.64 -4.52
N ILE A 188 15.33 -9.85 -3.74
CA ILE A 188 13.98 -10.17 -3.30
C ILE A 188 13.02 -9.69 -4.38
N ASN A 189 12.26 -10.63 -4.97
CA ASN A 189 11.34 -10.32 -6.05
C ASN A 189 10.10 -9.58 -5.53
N GLY A 190 9.71 -8.54 -6.25
CA GLY A 190 8.43 -7.86 -6.09
C GLY A 190 7.41 -8.40 -7.08
N ASP A 191 6.15 -8.17 -6.78
CA ASP A 191 5.07 -8.40 -7.72
C ASP A 191 4.80 -7.14 -8.54
N ILE A 192 4.75 -7.28 -9.87
CA ILE A 192 4.28 -6.21 -10.76
C ILE A 192 2.76 -6.31 -10.86
N ILE A 193 2.06 -5.28 -10.38
CA ILE A 193 0.60 -5.19 -10.37
C ILE A 193 0.09 -4.65 -11.70
N ALA A 194 0.73 -3.59 -12.20
CA ALA A 194 0.39 -2.96 -13.46
C ALA A 194 1.64 -2.47 -14.20
N LEU A 195 1.59 -2.50 -15.54
CA LEU A 195 2.63 -1.97 -16.42
C LEU A 195 2.05 -0.95 -17.39
N LYS A 196 2.84 0.07 -17.70
CA LYS A 196 2.74 0.84 -18.95
C LYS A 196 4.02 0.61 -19.75
N SER A 197 4.11 1.18 -20.95
CA SER A 197 5.33 1.15 -21.76
C SER A 197 6.56 1.73 -21.05
N ASN A 198 6.38 2.61 -20.07
CA ASN A 198 7.49 3.28 -19.37
C ASN A 198 7.35 3.26 -17.83
N GLN A 199 6.43 2.47 -17.28
CA GLN A 199 6.15 2.43 -15.84
C GLN A 199 5.83 1.02 -15.37
N ALA A 200 6.25 0.69 -14.15
CA ALA A 200 5.84 -0.51 -13.42
C ALA A 200 5.35 -0.11 -12.04
N ALA A 201 4.07 -0.38 -11.76
CA ALA A 201 3.48 -0.27 -10.44
C ALA A 201 3.62 -1.62 -9.73
N VAL A 202 4.27 -1.62 -8.56
CA VAL A 202 4.79 -2.83 -7.94
C VAL A 202 4.51 -2.87 -6.45
N LYS A 203 4.56 -4.08 -5.91
CA LYS A 203 4.43 -4.36 -4.48
C LYS A 203 5.51 -5.33 -4.05
N PHE A 204 6.17 -5.00 -2.95
CA PHE A 204 7.04 -5.90 -2.21
C PHE A 204 6.45 -6.15 -0.83
N GLU A 205 6.70 -7.33 -0.29
CA GLU A 205 6.33 -7.74 1.07
C GLU A 205 7.50 -8.47 1.71
N ASN A 206 7.53 -8.50 3.04
CA ASN A 206 8.56 -9.18 3.83
C ASN A 206 9.98 -8.69 3.52
N LEU A 207 10.14 -7.40 3.18
CA LEU A 207 11.45 -6.79 3.01
C LEU A 207 12.15 -6.66 4.38
N PRO A 208 13.35 -7.24 4.56
CA PRO A 208 14.16 -6.98 5.75
C PRO A 208 14.75 -5.56 5.69
N SER A 209 15.18 -5.02 6.83
CA SER A 209 15.84 -3.70 6.86
C SER A 209 17.15 -3.64 6.06
N SER A 210 17.78 -4.79 5.80
CA SER A 210 18.99 -4.94 4.99
C SER A 210 18.84 -4.61 3.50
N VAL A 211 17.62 -4.38 3.01
CA VAL A 211 17.42 -3.92 1.63
C VAL A 211 17.80 -2.45 1.42
N VAL A 212 17.86 -1.68 2.51
CA VAL A 212 18.33 -0.29 2.50
C VAL A 212 19.78 -0.28 2.98
N ASN A 213 20.67 0.24 2.15
CA ASN A 213 22.10 0.32 2.49
C ASN A 213 22.38 1.42 3.53
N SER A 214 23.63 1.50 3.99
CA SER A 214 24.07 2.52 4.96
C SER A 214 23.97 3.97 4.46
N GLU A 215 23.78 4.17 3.16
CA GLU A 215 23.60 5.49 2.54
C GLU A 215 22.11 5.88 2.42
N GLY A 216 21.18 5.02 2.87
CA GLY A 216 19.75 5.25 2.75
C GLY A 216 19.20 5.01 1.34
N LEU A 217 19.81 4.09 0.58
CA LEU A 217 19.41 3.75 -0.78
C LEU A 217 18.97 2.29 -0.87
N ILE A 218 17.92 2.01 -1.63
CA ILE A 218 17.64 0.66 -2.14
C ILE A 218 18.26 0.50 -3.52
N ARG A 219 18.83 -0.68 -3.79
CA ARG A 219 19.20 -1.08 -5.16
C ARG A 219 18.07 -1.87 -5.79
N ILE A 220 17.42 -1.28 -6.79
CA ILE A 220 16.33 -1.90 -7.53
C ILE A 220 16.77 -2.33 -8.93
N SER A 221 16.27 -3.48 -9.37
CA SER A 221 16.52 -4.03 -10.69
C SER A 221 15.21 -4.39 -11.39
N LEU A 222 15.06 -3.94 -12.64
CA LEU A 222 13.99 -4.36 -13.54
C LEU A 222 14.62 -5.21 -14.65
N ARG A 223 14.25 -6.48 -14.71
CA ARG A 223 14.51 -7.34 -15.86
C ARG A 223 13.42 -7.13 -16.90
N LYS A 224 13.82 -6.77 -18.11
CA LYS A 224 12.93 -6.62 -19.27
C LYS A 224 12.59 -7.98 -19.88
N SER A 225 11.55 -8.02 -20.71
CA SER A 225 11.16 -9.22 -21.45
C SER A 225 12.26 -9.78 -22.38
N ASP A 226 13.20 -8.94 -22.82
CA ASP A 226 14.38 -9.35 -23.62
C ASP A 226 15.52 -9.95 -22.77
N GLY A 227 15.35 -10.03 -21.45
CA GLY A 227 16.31 -10.59 -20.50
C GLY A 227 17.39 -9.61 -20.02
N THR A 228 17.42 -8.37 -20.53
CA THR A 228 18.37 -7.35 -20.07
C THR A 228 17.81 -6.56 -18.88
N PHE A 229 18.70 -5.91 -18.12
CA PHE A 229 18.38 -5.30 -16.83
C PHE A 229 18.54 -3.79 -16.85
N ILE A 230 17.71 -3.10 -16.06
CA ILE A 230 17.87 -1.69 -15.70
C ILE A 230 18.00 -1.64 -14.18
N ASN A 231 19.06 -1.02 -13.69
CA ASN A 231 19.34 -0.92 -12.25
C ASN A 231 19.37 0.55 -11.83
N SER A 232 18.95 0.81 -10.59
CA SER A 232 19.12 2.11 -9.94
C SER A 232 19.30 1.95 -8.44
N ASP A 233 20.01 2.91 -7.87
CA ASP A 233 19.98 3.17 -6.43
C ASP A 233 19.05 4.35 -6.18
N ILE A 234 18.06 4.17 -5.29
CA ILE A 234 17.00 5.16 -5.05
C ILE A 234 16.91 5.44 -3.55
N PRO A 235 16.90 6.72 -3.12
CA PRO A 235 16.69 7.07 -1.72
C PRO A 235 15.42 6.44 -1.16
N THR A 236 15.52 5.84 0.02
CA THR A 236 14.42 5.15 0.69
C THR A 236 14.74 5.07 2.18
N TRP A 237 13.70 5.12 2.99
CA TRP A 237 13.79 4.76 4.39
C TRP A 237 12.62 3.85 4.75
N GLY A 238 12.64 3.30 5.97
CA GLY A 238 11.52 2.51 6.43
C GLY A 238 11.52 2.34 7.94
N TYR A 239 10.46 1.69 8.41
CA TYR A 239 10.27 1.39 9.82
C TYR A 239 9.50 0.10 10.05
N ASN A 240 9.75 -0.49 11.20
CA ASN A 240 8.95 -1.57 11.77
C ASN A 240 8.46 -1.16 13.15
N ILE A 241 7.24 -1.54 13.53
CA ILE A 241 6.74 -1.46 14.91
C ILE A 241 6.80 -2.86 15.50
N LEU A 242 7.37 -2.95 16.70
CA LEU A 242 7.61 -4.18 17.41
C LEU A 242 6.85 -4.13 18.72
N VAL A 243 5.95 -5.09 18.90
CA VAL A 243 5.17 -5.29 20.12
C VAL A 243 5.26 -6.76 20.47
N SER A 244 5.65 -7.06 21.71
CA SER A 244 5.63 -8.43 22.21
C SER A 244 4.20 -8.94 22.34
N GLU A 245 4.02 -10.25 22.45
CA GLU A 245 2.74 -10.81 22.89
C GLU A 245 2.33 -10.19 24.23
N THR A 246 1.03 -9.92 24.39
CA THR A 246 0.48 -9.17 25.52
C THR A 246 -0.69 -9.91 26.13
N ASP A 247 -0.69 -10.11 27.44
CA ASP A 247 -1.87 -10.58 28.16
C ASP A 247 -2.93 -9.46 28.26
N THR A 248 -4.20 -9.86 28.27
CA THR A 248 -5.31 -8.93 28.49
C THR A 248 -5.13 -8.18 29.81
N GLY A 249 -5.20 -6.85 29.76
CA GLY A 249 -5.06 -5.96 30.91
C GLY A 249 -3.62 -5.68 31.33
N VAL A 250 -2.61 -6.29 30.70
CA VAL A 250 -1.20 -6.04 30.97
C VAL A 250 -0.65 -5.04 29.96
N ALA A 251 0.12 -4.07 30.44
CA ALA A 251 0.80 -3.10 29.58
C ALA A 251 2.04 -3.73 28.94
N ALA A 252 2.13 -3.65 27.62
CA ALA A 252 3.30 -4.09 26.87
C ALA A 252 3.99 -2.91 26.18
N PRO A 253 5.33 -2.93 26.08
CA PRO A 253 6.07 -1.88 25.40
C PRO A 253 5.88 -1.97 23.88
N ILE A 254 5.73 -0.81 23.26
CA ILE A 254 5.85 -0.63 21.82
C ILE A 254 7.24 -0.05 21.56
N THR A 255 8.04 -0.77 20.80
CA THR A 255 9.33 -0.31 20.26
C THR A 255 9.24 -0.21 18.75
N ALA A 256 10.27 0.36 18.13
CA ALA A 256 10.36 0.47 16.69
C ALA A 256 11.79 0.24 16.21
N GLU A 257 11.92 -0.04 14.92
CA GLU A 257 13.18 -0.02 14.18
C GLU A 257 13.00 0.98 13.05
N VAL A 258 14.00 1.85 12.81
CA VAL A 258 14.02 2.76 11.66
C VAL A 258 15.32 2.58 10.90
N PHE A 259 15.24 2.50 9.59
CA PHE A 259 16.40 2.27 8.73
C PHE A 259 16.39 3.20 7.52
N GLY A 260 17.58 3.47 6.98
CA GLY A 260 17.76 4.37 5.83
C GLY A 260 17.75 5.87 6.15
N LEU A 261 17.82 6.24 7.43
CA LEU A 261 17.92 7.64 7.87
C LEU A 261 19.10 7.84 8.83
N PRO A 262 19.69 9.04 8.86
CA PRO A 262 20.68 9.43 9.88
C PRO A 262 20.13 9.38 11.31
N ASP A 263 21.00 9.09 12.29
CA ASP A 263 20.65 8.95 13.72
C ASP A 263 19.97 10.19 14.32
N ASP A 264 20.28 11.39 13.83
CA ASP A 264 19.71 12.67 14.30
C ASP A 264 18.36 13.01 13.67
N SER A 265 17.87 12.21 12.71
CA SER A 265 16.56 12.43 12.10
C SER A 265 15.44 12.21 13.12
N GLU A 266 14.51 13.15 13.21
CA GLU A 266 13.36 13.06 14.11
C GLU A 266 12.19 12.32 13.45
N ILE A 267 11.62 11.35 14.17
CA ILE A 267 10.48 10.56 13.76
C ILE A 267 9.33 10.77 14.75
N LYS A 268 8.17 11.16 14.22
CA LYS A 268 6.93 11.31 14.97
C LYS A 268 6.02 10.12 14.75
N PHE A 269 5.65 9.45 15.84
CA PHE A 269 4.67 8.38 15.89
C PHE A 269 3.35 8.91 16.42
N ASN A 270 2.25 8.63 15.73
CA ASN A 270 0.89 8.94 16.17
C ASN A 270 0.07 7.66 16.16
N PHE A 271 -0.25 7.13 17.34
CA PHE A 271 -1.06 5.94 17.50
C PHE A 271 -2.54 6.30 17.63
N THR A 272 -3.38 5.54 16.92
CA THR A 272 -4.83 5.60 17.07
C THR A 272 -5.28 4.37 17.83
N SER A 273 -5.75 4.54 19.07
CA SER A 273 -6.30 3.42 19.85
C SER A 273 -7.60 2.94 19.22
N LEU A 274 -7.68 1.64 18.94
CA LEU A 274 -8.91 0.99 18.51
C LEU A 274 -9.77 0.59 19.72
N SER A 275 -11.00 0.15 19.46
CA SER A 275 -11.88 -0.33 20.52
C SER A 275 -11.20 -1.43 21.34
N GLY A 276 -11.19 -1.27 22.67
CA GLY A 276 -10.52 -2.21 23.58
C GLY A 276 -9.02 -2.01 23.74
N GLN A 277 -8.40 -1.01 23.10
CA GLN A 277 -6.99 -0.68 23.27
C GLN A 277 -6.79 0.63 24.02
N ILE A 278 -5.73 0.70 24.82
CA ILE A 278 -5.23 1.94 25.41
C ILE A 278 -3.76 2.05 25.00
N ILE A 279 -3.40 3.12 24.29
CA ILE A 279 -2.01 3.40 23.90
C ILE A 279 -1.55 4.72 24.52
N ASN A 280 -0.46 4.70 25.31
CA ASN A 280 0.02 5.86 26.03
C ASN A 280 1.56 5.97 26.11
N PRO A 281 2.17 7.08 25.66
CA PRO A 281 1.53 8.21 24.99
C PRO A 281 1.02 7.83 23.59
N SER A 282 -0.08 8.46 23.17
CA SER A 282 -0.61 8.29 21.80
C SER A 282 0.22 9.03 20.75
N THR A 283 1.08 9.94 21.16
CA THR A 283 2.02 10.66 20.28
C THR A 283 3.38 10.76 20.94
N LYS A 284 4.42 10.42 20.19
CA LYS A 284 5.82 10.50 20.66
C LYS A 284 6.71 10.88 19.48
N THR A 285 7.66 11.76 19.73
CA THR A 285 8.76 12.06 18.81
C THR A 285 10.05 11.54 19.43
N LEU A 286 10.87 10.87 18.62
CA LEU A 286 12.19 10.35 18.97
C LEU A 286 13.14 10.53 17.79
N THR A 287 14.43 10.59 18.06
CA THR A 287 15.47 10.49 17.03
C THR A 287 15.66 9.04 16.58
N VAL A 288 16.15 8.83 15.37
CA VAL A 288 16.47 7.48 14.85
C VAL A 288 17.47 6.77 15.77
N GLY A 289 18.46 7.48 16.29
CA GLY A 289 19.46 6.93 17.21
C GLY A 289 18.88 6.48 18.55
N GLU A 290 17.83 7.13 19.07
CA GLU A 290 17.09 6.69 20.25
C GLU A 290 16.26 5.44 19.96
N ILE A 291 15.52 5.46 18.84
CA ILE A 291 14.66 4.35 18.41
C ILE A 291 15.47 3.07 18.26
N ASN A 292 16.58 3.12 17.51
CA ASN A 292 17.38 1.95 17.21
C ASN A 292 18.22 1.43 18.40
N LYS A 293 18.31 2.21 19.49
CA LYS A 293 18.82 1.74 20.79
C LYS A 293 17.75 1.02 21.64
N GLY A 294 16.53 0.89 21.12
CA GLY A 294 15.42 0.24 21.78
C GLY A 294 14.62 1.17 22.69
N GLU A 295 14.69 2.49 22.51
CA GLU A 295 13.84 3.41 23.27
C GLU A 295 12.36 3.11 22.99
N GLN A 296 11.59 3.04 24.07
CA GLN A 296 10.18 2.75 24.01
C GLN A 296 9.41 3.93 23.41
N VAL A 297 8.63 3.65 22.36
CA VAL A 297 7.80 4.64 21.68
C VAL A 297 6.50 4.87 22.44
N SER A 298 5.87 3.79 22.95
CA SER A 298 4.63 3.85 23.71
C SER A 298 4.38 2.58 24.53
N THR A 299 3.30 2.52 25.33
CA THR A 299 2.73 1.27 25.86
C THR A 299 1.40 0.97 25.20
N ILE A 300 1.06 -0.31 25.06
CA ILE A 300 -0.29 -0.76 24.72
C ILE A 300 -0.85 -1.66 25.82
N THR A 301 -2.11 -1.46 26.17
CA THR A 301 -2.90 -2.38 27.02
C THR A 301 -4.16 -2.75 26.27
N THR A 302 -4.41 -4.05 26.13
CA THR A 302 -5.58 -4.60 25.44
C THR A 302 -6.61 -5.09 26.46
N LYS A 303 -7.90 -4.89 26.18
CA LYS A 303 -9.03 -5.36 27.00
C LYS A 303 -9.76 -6.55 26.39
N ILE A 304 -9.33 -6.98 25.21
CA ILE A 304 -9.98 -7.99 24.39
C ILE A 304 -8.92 -9.01 24.01
N GLU A 305 -9.25 -10.28 24.15
CA GLU A 305 -8.39 -11.40 23.76
C GLU A 305 -8.27 -11.52 22.23
N GLY A 306 -7.18 -12.14 21.79
CA GLY A 306 -6.91 -12.43 20.37
C GLY A 306 -6.13 -11.32 19.65
N PRO A 307 -5.84 -11.52 18.34
CA PRO A 307 -5.01 -10.60 17.57
C PRO A 307 -5.56 -9.17 17.55
N GLN A 308 -4.74 -8.21 17.98
CA GLN A 308 -5.10 -6.80 18.05
C GLN A 308 -4.30 -6.01 17.01
N PRO A 309 -4.94 -5.42 15.98
CA PRO A 309 -4.23 -4.59 15.01
C PRO A 309 -3.78 -3.28 15.67
N ILE A 310 -2.63 -2.76 15.23
CA ILE A 310 -2.11 -1.47 15.68
C ILE A 310 -2.26 -0.46 14.54
N ALA A 311 -2.93 0.65 14.82
CA ALA A 311 -3.04 1.76 13.88
C ALA A 311 -2.04 2.86 14.27
N VAL A 312 -1.07 3.12 13.40
CA VAL A 312 -0.04 4.14 13.60
C VAL A 312 0.13 4.96 12.33
N THR A 313 0.43 6.25 12.49
CA THR A 313 0.95 7.11 11.43
C THR A 313 2.33 7.58 11.84
N VAL A 314 3.33 7.21 11.04
CA VAL A 314 4.73 7.57 11.25
C VAL A 314 5.14 8.62 10.24
N ARG A 315 5.82 9.67 10.71
CA ARG A 315 6.29 10.77 9.87
C ARG A 315 7.70 11.15 10.25
N ARG A 316 8.56 11.30 9.24
CA ARG A 316 9.82 12.03 9.38
C ARG A 316 9.51 13.51 9.58
N LEU A 317 10.11 14.12 10.60
CA LEU A 317 10.12 15.57 10.79
C LEU A 317 11.40 16.13 10.14
N ASN A 318 11.27 17.31 9.52
CA ASN A 318 12.38 18.01 8.88
C ASN A 318 13.06 18.97 9.85
#